data_AF-A0A392NSR7-F1
#
_entry.id   AF-A0A392NSR7-F1
#
_cell.length_a   1.000
_cell.length_b   1.000
_cell.length_c   1.000
_cell.angle_alpha   90.00
_cell.angle_beta   90.00
_cell.angle_gamma   90.00
#
_symmetry.space_group_name_H-M   'P 1'
#
loop_
_entity.id
_entity.type
_entity.pdbx_description
1 polymer ?
#
loop_
_entity_poly.entity_id
_entity_poly.type
_entity_poly.pdbx_seq_one_letter_code
_entity_poly.pdbx_strand_id
1 'polypeptide(L)'
;MATMVWFQCVFAAIALVILAGSVLARMSFKAWMMFVPLWLTFSYTVGAFSVWGGGFLFQWGVMDYSGGYVIHLSSGIAGFTAAYW
;
A
#
# COMPACT_ATOMS: atom_id res chain seq x y z
N MET A 1 12.75 -16.50 7.74
CA MET A 1 12.63 -15.73 6.50
C MET A 1 11.25 -15.84 5.87
N ALA A 2 10.78 -17.04 5.50
CA ALA A 2 9.47 -17.24 4.87
C ALA A 2 8.28 -16.66 5.68
N THR A 3 8.31 -16.77 7.01
CA THR A 3 7.28 -16.20 7.90
C THR A 3 7.17 -14.67 7.80
N MET A 4 8.29 -13.96 7.76
CA MET A 4 8.32 -12.51 7.64
C MET A 4 7.88 -12.04 6.26
N VAL A 5 8.29 -12.77 5.21
CA VAL A 5 7.83 -12.51 3.84
C VAL A 5 6.32 -12.67 3.76
N TRP A 6 5.78 -13.77 4.29
CA TRP A 6 4.33 -14.01 4.32
C TRP A 6 3.57 -12.93 5.10
N PHE A 7 4.08 -12.55 6.27
CA PHE A 7 3.51 -11.47 7.08
C PHE A 7 3.40 -10.15 6.29
N GLN A 8 4.49 -9.74 5.62
CA GLN A 8 4.50 -8.52 4.81
C GLN A 8 3.65 -8.64 3.53
N CYS A 9 3.54 -9.83 2.94
CA CYS A 9 2.64 -10.09 1.82
C CYS A 9 1.17 -9.84 2.20
N VAL A 10 0.75 -10.27 3.40
CA VAL A 10 -0.62 -10.03 3.87
C VAL A 10 -0.88 -8.53 4.09
N PHE A 11 0.10 -7.78 4.61
CA PHE A 11 -0.01 -6.33 4.77
C PHE A 11 -0.18 -5.62 3.42
N ALA A 12 0.60 -6.03 2.41
CA ALA A 12 0.48 -5.52 1.06
C ALA A 12 -0.90 -5.81 0.45
N ALA A 13 -1.42 -7.03 0.68
CA ALA A 13 -2.74 -7.42 0.20
C ALA A 13 -3.87 -6.59 0.86
N ILE A 14 -3.81 -6.38 2.18
CA ILE A 14 -4.82 -5.59 2.90
C ILE A 14 -4.83 -4.13 2.43
N ALA A 15 -3.67 -3.52 2.20
CA ALA A 15 -3.58 -2.15 1.68
C ALA A 15 -4.34 -1.99 0.35
N LEU A 16 -4.20 -2.96 -0.56
CA LEU A 16 -4.96 -2.97 -1.82
C LEU A 16 -6.46 -3.13 -1.60
N VAL A 17 -6.88 -3.99 -0.67
CA VAL A 17 -8.31 -4.20 -0.38
C VAL A 17 -8.95 -2.94 0.22
N ILE A 18 -8.24 -2.21 1.08
CA ILE A 18 -8.70 -0.91 1.61
C ILE A 18 -8.90 0.09 0.45
N LEU A 19 -7.90 0.20 -0.44
CA LEU A 19 -7.99 1.05 -1.62
C LEU A 19 -9.14 0.62 -2.54
N ALA A 20 -9.29 -0.69 -2.78
CA ALA A 20 -10.32 -1.28 -3.65
C ALA A 20 -11.74 -0.85 -3.24
N GLY A 21 -11.99 -0.68 -1.95
CA GLY A 21 -13.26 -0.20 -1.43
C GLY A 21 -13.69 1.14 -2.02
N SER A 22 -12.74 2.03 -2.33
CA SER A 22 -13.03 3.33 -2.94
C SER A 22 -13.44 3.24 -4.41
N VAL A 23 -12.97 2.21 -5.15
CA VAL A 23 -13.17 2.02 -6.60
C VAL A 23 -14.19 0.92 -6.92
N LEU A 24 -14.81 0.35 -5.89
CA LEU A 24 -15.76 -0.76 -6.04
C LEU A 24 -16.93 -0.34 -6.94
N ALA A 25 -17.34 -1.26 -7.83
CA ALA A 25 -18.43 -1.09 -8.80
C ALA A 25 -18.27 0.05 -9.84
N ARG A 26 -17.15 0.79 -9.84
CA ARG A 26 -16.88 1.86 -10.84
C ARG A 26 -15.63 1.65 -11.68
N MET A 27 -14.67 0.86 -11.20
CA MET A 27 -13.47 0.52 -11.96
C MET A 27 -13.61 -0.84 -12.66
N SER A 28 -13.22 -0.92 -13.93
CA SER A 28 -13.21 -2.20 -14.66
C SER A 28 -12.15 -3.16 -14.10
N PHE A 29 -12.44 -4.46 -14.14
CA PHE A 29 -11.49 -5.48 -13.65
C PHE A 29 -10.15 -5.47 -14.41
N LYS A 30 -10.16 -5.19 -15.72
CA LYS A 30 -8.93 -5.05 -16.51
C LYS A 30 -8.07 -3.88 -16.03
N ALA A 31 -8.69 -2.74 -15.74
CA ALA A 31 -7.97 -1.61 -15.15
C ALA A 31 -7.42 -1.96 -13.76
N TRP A 32 -8.20 -2.68 -12.93
CA TRP A 32 -7.76 -3.16 -11.62
C TRP A 32 -6.53 -4.07 -11.69
N MET A 33 -6.52 -5.05 -12.61
CA MET A 33 -5.38 -5.95 -12.82
C MET A 33 -4.09 -5.23 -13.19
N MET A 34 -4.17 -4.10 -13.89
CA MET A 34 -3.01 -3.25 -14.19
C MET A 34 -2.65 -2.33 -13.02
N PHE A 35 -3.64 -1.76 -12.36
CA PHE A 35 -3.47 -0.83 -11.26
C PHE A 35 -2.75 -1.49 -10.07
N VAL A 36 -3.16 -2.70 -9.69
CA VAL A 36 -2.61 -3.42 -8.53
C VAL A 36 -1.08 -3.55 -8.55
N PRO A 37 -0.45 -4.16 -9.58
CA PRO A 37 1.00 -4.30 -9.61
C PRO A 37 1.71 -2.94 -9.70
N LEU A 38 1.15 -1.98 -10.45
CA LEU A 38 1.71 -0.64 -10.57
C LEU A 38 1.71 0.09 -9.22
N TRP A 39 0.59 0.09 -8.50
CA TRP A 39 0.48 0.74 -7.21
C TRP A 39 1.33 0.04 -6.13
N LEU A 40 1.39 -1.30 -6.15
CA LEU A 40 2.29 -2.03 -5.27
C LEU A 40 3.75 -1.62 -5.49
N THR A 41 4.23 -1.64 -6.74
CA THR A 41 5.63 -1.35 -7.07
C THR A 41 5.99 0.11 -6.81
N PHE A 42 5.19 1.06 -7.29
CA PHE A 42 5.55 2.47 -7.30
C PHE A 42 5.09 3.25 -6.05
N SER A 43 4.13 2.73 -5.28
CA SER A 43 3.62 3.39 -4.08
C SER A 43 3.88 2.56 -2.82
N TYR A 44 3.29 1.37 -2.70
CA TYR A 44 3.35 0.57 -1.48
C TYR A 44 4.79 0.18 -1.13
N THR A 45 5.54 -0.39 -2.06
CA THR A 45 6.93 -0.83 -1.83
C THR A 45 7.85 0.34 -1.49
N VAL A 46 7.67 1.50 -2.13
CA VAL A 46 8.42 2.71 -1.81
C VAL A 46 8.15 3.15 -0.37
N GLY A 47 6.88 3.21 0.05
CA GLY A 47 6.50 3.54 1.42
C GLY A 47 7.02 2.53 2.44
N ALA A 48 6.82 1.24 2.18
CA ALA A 48 7.25 0.15 3.05
C ALA A 48 8.77 0.12 3.22
N PHE A 49 9.55 0.26 2.15
CA PHE A 49 11.00 0.31 2.24
C PHE A 49 11.49 1.56 2.99
N SER A 50 10.86 2.70 2.73
CA SER A 50 11.21 3.98 3.36
C SER A 50 11.09 3.92 4.89
N VAL A 51 10.05 3.25 5.41
CA VAL A 51 9.74 3.21 6.86
C VAL A 51 10.22 1.94 7.55
N TRP A 52 10.11 0.77 6.91
CA TRP A 52 10.42 -0.53 7.54
C TRP A 52 11.65 -1.22 6.96
N GLY A 53 12.08 -0.85 5.75
CA GLY A 53 13.19 -1.47 5.04
C GLY A 53 14.56 -0.84 5.28
N GLY A 54 14.67 0.11 6.22
CA GLY A 54 15.91 0.86 6.45
C GLY A 54 16.11 2.05 5.50
N GLY A 55 15.07 2.46 4.76
CA GLY A 55 15.10 3.63 3.89
C GLY A 55 15.11 4.96 4.65
N PHE A 56 14.93 6.07 3.94
CA PHE A 56 15.21 7.40 4.48
C PHE A 56 14.35 7.80 5.69
N LEU A 57 13.06 7.41 5.73
CA LEU A 57 12.18 7.72 6.87
C LEU A 57 12.59 6.95 8.13
N PHE A 58 13.02 5.69 7.96
CA PHE A 58 13.61 4.91 9.03
C PHE A 58 14.87 5.60 9.59
N GLN A 59 15.76 6.10 8.72
CA GLN A 59 16.97 6.82 9.14
C GLN A 59 16.67 8.15 9.85
N TRP A 60 15.52 8.77 9.55
CA TRP A 60 15.04 9.98 10.25
C TRP A 60 14.33 9.68 11.58
N GLY A 61 14.23 8.41 11.98
CA GLY A 61 13.60 8.01 13.24
C GLY A 61 12.07 7.96 13.19
N VAL A 62 11.47 7.92 12.00
CA VAL A 62 10.01 7.78 11.85
C VAL A 62 9.58 6.38 12.28
N MET A 63 8.61 6.32 13.19
CA MET A 63 8.09 5.08 13.74
C MET A 63 6.68 4.79 13.21
N ASP A 64 6.53 3.67 12.53
CA ASP A 64 5.23 3.11 12.14
C ASP A 64 5.18 1.64 12.56
N TYR A 65 4.48 1.33 13.66
CA TYR A 65 4.49 0.00 14.25
C TYR A 65 3.70 -1.03 13.43
N SER A 66 2.48 -0.66 13.00
CA SER A 66 1.52 -1.60 12.39
C SER A 66 0.95 -1.14 11.04
N GLY A 67 1.54 -0.13 10.41
CA GLY A 67 1.13 0.32 9.08
C GLY A 67 0.17 1.51 9.10
N GLY A 68 0.18 2.33 10.13
CA GLY A 68 -0.57 3.58 10.17
C GLY A 68 -0.27 4.47 8.95
N TYR A 69 1.01 4.56 8.58
CA TYR A 69 1.45 5.29 7.38
C TYR A 69 1.42 4.39 6.15
N VAL A 70 2.15 3.26 6.19
CA VAL A 70 2.41 2.41 5.01
C VAL A 70 1.14 1.78 4.45
N ILE A 71 0.18 1.43 5.32
CA ILE A 71 -1.06 0.76 4.93
C ILE A 71 -2.20 1.78 4.93
N HIS A 72 -2.58 2.31 6.09
CA HIS A 72 -3.84 3.06 6.24
C HIS A 72 -3.81 4.42 5.53
N LEU A 73 -2.80 5.25 5.80
CA LEU A 73 -2.70 6.57 5.18
C LEU A 73 -2.46 6.45 3.66
N SER A 74 -1.48 5.62 3.26
CA SER A 74 -1.14 5.43 1.85
C SER A 74 -2.32 4.93 1.02
N SER A 75 -3.00 3.87 1.45
CA SER A 75 -4.18 3.34 0.74
C SER A 75 -5.38 4.28 0.83
N GLY A 76 -5.57 4.99 1.94
CA GLY A 76 -6.64 5.97 2.12
C GLY A 76 -6.53 7.16 1.18
N ILE A 77 -5.34 7.76 1.06
CA ILE A 77 -5.09 8.89 0.14
C ILE A 77 -5.15 8.43 -1.31
N ALA A 78 -4.60 7.26 -1.63
CA ALA A 78 -4.71 6.69 -2.96
C ALA A 78 -6.17 6.39 -3.33
N GLY A 79 -6.94 5.84 -2.40
CA GLY A 79 -8.38 5.60 -2.59
C GLY A 79 -9.18 6.89 -2.75
N PHE A 80 -8.91 7.92 -1.93
CA PHE A 80 -9.51 9.25 -2.07
C PHE A 80 -9.20 9.86 -3.45
N THR A 81 -7.94 9.80 -3.87
CA THR A 81 -7.50 10.31 -5.18
C THR A 81 -8.16 9.54 -6.32
N ALA A 82 -8.24 8.22 -6.20
CA ALA A 82 -8.91 7.36 -7.17
C ALA A 82 -10.42 7.61 -7.20
N ALA A 83 -11.04 8.01 -6.08
CA ALA A 83 -12.48 8.31 -5.95
C ALA A 83 -12.93 9.62 -6.57
N TYR A 84 -12.00 10.55 -6.76
CA TYR A 84 -12.29 11.82 -7.39
C TYR A 84 -12.58 11.69 -8.91
N TRP A 85 -12.12 10.62 -9.55
CA TRP A 85 -12.39 10.30 -10.95
C TRP A 85 -13.63 9.42 -11.12
#